data_AF-A0A967L7A1-F1
#
_entry.id   AF-A0A967L7A1-F1
#
_cell.length_a   1.000
_cell.length_b   1.000
_cell.length_c   1.000
_cell.angle_alpha   90.00
_cell.angle_beta   90.00
_cell.angle_gamma   90.00
#
_symmetry.space_group_name_H-M   'P 1'
#
loop_
_entity.id
_entity.type
_entity.pdbx_description
1 polymer ?
#
loop_
_entity_poly.entity_id
_entity_poly.type
_entity_poly.pdbx_seq_one_letter_code
_entity_poly.pdbx_strand_id
1 'polypeptide(L)' 'PGRARVAVQFVLNVEEGGENCVLHGDAASEAFLSEIIGAQPFPGARHMSMESIYEYGSRA' A
#
# COMPACT_ATOMS: atom_id res chain seq x y z
N PRO A 1 9.23 12.08 -27.14
CA PRO A 1 10.54 12.54 -27.66
C PRO A 1 10.35 13.41 -28.92
N GLY A 2 11.27 14.32 -29.24
CA GLY A 2 11.11 15.32 -30.31
C GLY A 2 10.74 16.70 -29.76
N ARG A 3 9.94 17.50 -30.49
CA ARG A 3 9.46 18.83 -30.07
C ARG A 3 8.22 18.79 -29.15
N ALA A 4 8.13 17.77 -28.30
CA ALA A 4 7.02 17.66 -27.35
C ALA A 4 7.13 18.77 -26.30
N ARG A 5 6.00 19.42 -25.97
CA ARG A 5 5.96 20.50 -24.96
C ARG A 5 6.04 19.98 -23.53
N VAL A 6 5.67 18.72 -23.33
CA VAL A 6 5.73 17.99 -22.07
C VAL A 6 6.00 16.52 -22.37
N ALA A 7 6.76 15.86 -21.51
CA ALA A 7 6.84 14.41 -21.46
C ALA A 7 5.99 13.93 -20.28
N VAL A 8 4.97 13.12 -20.57
CA VAL A 8 4.11 12.50 -19.56
C VAL A 8 4.61 11.09 -19.32
N GLN A 9 4.67 10.68 -18.05
CA GLN A 9 5.11 9.35 -17.65
C GLN A 9 4.15 8.81 -16.59
N PHE A 10 3.42 7.75 -16.94
CA PHE A 10 2.53 7.05 -16.02
C PHE A 10 3.31 5.99 -15.25
N VAL A 11 3.32 6.10 -13.93
CA VAL A 11 3.90 5.10 -13.02
C VAL A 11 2.75 4.30 -12.43
N LEU A 12 2.90 2.97 -12.40
CA LEU A 12 2.04 2.08 -11.65
C LEU A 12 2.88 1.44 -10.56
N ASN A 13 2.56 1.75 -9.31
CA ASN A 13 3.11 1.08 -8.15
C ASN A 13 2.38 -0.25 -7.97
N VAL A 14 3.12 -1.28 -7.60
CA VAL A 14 2.59 -2.57 -7.15
C VAL A 14 3.27 -2.83 -5.81
N GLU A 15 2.56 -2.49 -4.75
CA GLU A 15 3.05 -2.50 -3.36
C GLU A 15 2.28 -3.52 -2.51
N GLU A 16 1.12 -3.94 -3.00
CA GLU A 16 0.20 -4.87 -2.38
C GLU A 16 0.84 -6.25 -2.16
N GLY A 17 0.89 -6.66 -0.89
CA GLY A 17 1.60 -7.84 -0.41
C GLY A 17 3.04 -7.57 0.06
N GLY A 18 3.51 -6.32 -0.04
CA GLY A 18 4.81 -5.86 0.45
C GLY A 18 4.72 -4.78 1.54
N GLU A 19 3.52 -4.41 1.97
CA GLU A 19 3.27 -3.44 3.02
C GLU A 19 3.65 -3.95 4.42
N ASN A 20 3.63 -3.07 5.43
CA ASN A 20 3.92 -3.50 6.79
C ASN A 20 2.89 -4.52 7.28
N CYS A 21 3.38 -5.71 7.63
CA CYS A 21 2.54 -6.75 8.17
C CYS A 21 3.34 -7.63 9.14
N VAL A 22 2.74 -8.00 10.26
CA VAL A 22 3.38 -8.89 11.23
C VAL A 22 3.71 -10.27 10.63
N LEU A 23 3.04 -10.67 9.55
CA LEU A 23 3.36 -11.89 8.80
C LEU A 23 4.67 -11.76 8.01
N HIS A 24 5.10 -10.53 7.71
CA HIS A 24 6.38 -10.22 7.06
C HIS A 24 7.52 -10.07 8.09
N GLY A 25 7.21 -10.13 9.40
CA GLY A 25 8.16 -9.92 10.48
C GLY A 25 8.23 -8.48 11.00
N ASP A 26 7.34 -7.60 10.53
CA ASP A 26 7.30 -6.21 10.95
C ASP A 26 6.74 -6.05 12.37
N ALA A 27 7.12 -4.97 13.04
CA ALA A 27 6.73 -4.70 14.41
C ALA A 27 5.24 -4.34 14.57
N ALA A 28 4.56 -3.92 13.49
CA ALA A 28 3.17 -3.47 13.51
C ALA A 28 2.51 -3.57 12.13
N SER A 29 1.18 -3.42 12.08
CA SER A 29 0.41 -3.35 10.83
C SER A 29 0.63 -2.05 10.05
N GLU A 30 0.37 -2.08 8.74
CA GLU A 30 0.32 -0.90 7.88
C GLU A 30 -0.70 0.16 8.36
N ALA A 31 -0.39 1.41 8.05
CA ALA A 31 -1.18 2.58 8.39
C ALA A 31 -1.23 3.63 7.25
N PHE A 32 -0.41 3.48 6.21
CA PHE A 32 -0.29 4.45 5.12
C PHE A 32 -1.16 4.10 3.91
N LEU A 33 -1.43 5.13 3.09
CA LEU A 33 -2.12 5.07 1.78
C LEU A 33 -3.26 4.05 1.66
N SER A 34 -4.26 4.17 2.54
CA SER A 34 -5.49 3.37 2.49
C SER A 34 -6.73 4.26 2.69
N GLU A 35 -7.91 3.66 2.57
CA GLU A 35 -9.20 4.32 2.85
C GLU A 35 -9.42 4.61 4.35
N ILE A 36 -8.58 4.04 5.25
CA ILE A 36 -8.68 4.29 6.69
C ILE A 36 -7.83 5.51 7.04
N ILE A 37 -8.39 6.70 6.81
CA ILE A 37 -7.71 7.96 7.08
C ILE A 37 -7.29 8.07 8.55
N GLY A 38 -5.98 8.30 8.77
CA GLY A 38 -5.42 8.43 10.11
C GLY A 38 -5.30 7.11 10.88
N ALA A 39 -5.33 5.96 10.17
CA ALA A 39 -5.02 4.66 10.76
C ALA A 39 -3.75 4.74 11.61
N GLN A 40 -3.78 4.09 12.76
CA GLN A 40 -2.60 3.90 13.59
C GLN A 40 -2.11 2.46 13.42
N PRO A 41 -0.79 2.24 13.35
CA PRO A 41 -0.25 0.90 13.27
C PRO A 41 -0.57 0.12 14.55
N PHE A 42 -0.96 -1.15 14.43
CA PHE A 42 -1.23 -2.02 15.57
C PHE A 42 0.03 -2.79 15.94
N PRO A 43 0.69 -2.50 17.08
CA PRO A 43 1.94 -3.18 17.44
C PRO A 43 1.71 -4.67 17.71
N GLY A 44 2.52 -5.52 17.08
CA GLY A 44 2.47 -6.98 17.24
C GLY A 44 1.17 -7.65 16.80
N ALA A 45 0.29 -6.94 16.10
CA ALA A 45 -1.01 -7.44 15.67
C ALA A 45 -1.31 -7.12 14.21
N ARG A 46 -2.17 -7.93 13.60
CA ARG A 46 -2.73 -7.71 12.27
C ARG A 46 -3.83 -6.67 12.30
N HIS A 47 -3.97 -5.92 11.21
CA HIS A 47 -5.09 -5.01 10.98
C HIS A 47 -5.90 -5.53 9.79
N MET A 48 -6.88 -6.40 10.07
CA MET A 48 -7.59 -7.16 9.04
C MET A 48 -8.25 -6.30 7.96
N SER A 49 -8.83 -5.15 8.35
CA SER A 49 -9.41 -4.22 7.38
C SER A 49 -8.36 -3.60 6.47
N MET A 50 -7.18 -3.28 7.00
CA MET A 50 -6.07 -2.74 6.21
C MET A 50 -5.58 -3.75 5.19
N GLU A 51 -5.37 -5.00 5.61
CA GLU A 51 -4.92 -6.07 4.72
C GLU A 51 -5.94 -6.31 3.59
N SER A 52 -7.25 -6.33 3.91
CA SER A 52 -8.29 -6.44 2.87
C SER A 52 -8.30 -5.27 1.87
N ILE A 53 -7.87 -4.07 2.28
CA ILE A 53 -7.76 -2.91 1.39
C ILE A 53 -6.55 -3.08 0.47
N TYR A 54 -5.40 -3.46 1.01
CA TYR A 54 -4.21 -3.76 0.19
C TYR A 54 -4.48 -4.92 -0.77
N GLU A 55 -5.16 -5.98 -0.33
CA GLU A 55 -5.56 -7.09 -1.21
C GLU A 55 -6.45 -6.64 -2.38
N TYR A 56 -7.21 -5.55 -2.27
CA TYR A 56 -8.01 -5.06 -3.39
C TYR A 56 -7.14 -4.68 -4.61
N GLY A 57 -5.96 -4.09 -4.38
CA GLY A 57 -5.06 -3.67 -5.47
C GLY A 57 -4.36 -4.84 -6.17
N SER A 58 -4.17 -5.98 -5.49
CA SER A 58 -3.54 -7.18 -6.07
C SER A 58 -4.51 -8.20 -6.65
N ARG A 59 -5.82 -8.06 -6.39
CA ARG A 59 -6.83 -9.02 -6.86
C ARG A 59 -7.21 -8.73 -8.31
N ALA A 60 -7.35 -9.82 -9.09
CA ALA A 60 -7.79 -9.80 -10.49
C ALA A 60 -9.32 -9.77 -10.64
#